data_AF-A0A7X1KET9-F1
#
_entry.id   AF-A0A7X1KET9-F1
#
_cell.length_a   1.000
_cell.length_b   1.000
_cell.length_c   1.000
_cell.angle_alpha   90.00
_cell.angle_beta   90.00
_cell.angle_gamma   90.00
#
_symmetry.space_group_name_H-M   'P 1'
#
loop_
_entity.id
_entity.type
_entity.pdbx_description
1 polymer ?
#
loop_
_entity_poly.entity_id
_entity_poly.type
_entity_poly.pdbx_seq_one_letter_code
_entity_poly.pdbx_strand_id
1 'polypeptide(L)'
;MKSNLIAAAEIDRLDTWAKYSAPMCGSCMSSCCTLPVEVKLKDLIRIGVVDEFERGEPAKNIAKRLQKEGIVERYNQKSEIFTLQRMSNDDCLYLDRKSRLCTIYDKRPDTCRNHPRVGPRPGYCAYKPKPLERPSNTSSRTLERF
;
A
#
# COMPACT_ATOMS: atom_id res chain seq x y z
N MET A 1 -11.47 -27.06 -0.07
CA MET A 1 -11.86 -25.74 -0.60
C MET A 1 -11.26 -25.60 -2.00
N LYS A 2 -12.06 -25.27 -3.03
CA LYS A 2 -11.53 -25.05 -4.38
C LYS A 2 -10.59 -23.84 -4.34
N SER A 3 -9.32 -24.04 -4.69
CA SER A 3 -8.37 -22.97 -4.98
C SER A 3 -8.89 -22.21 -6.18
N ASN A 4 -9.56 -21.07 -5.94
CA ASN A 4 -9.83 -20.13 -7.02
C ASN A 4 -8.49 -19.48 -7.37
N LEU A 5 -7.88 -19.94 -8.46
CA LEU A 5 -6.69 -19.34 -9.02
C LEU A 5 -7.07 -17.95 -9.54
N ILE A 6 -6.71 -16.91 -8.80
CA ILE A 6 -6.89 -15.52 -9.21
C ILE A 6 -5.62 -15.10 -9.94
N ALA A 7 -5.74 -14.68 -11.20
CA ALA A 7 -4.61 -14.18 -11.98
C ALA A 7 -4.00 -12.93 -11.31
N ALA A 8 -2.68 -12.80 -11.40
CA ALA A 8 -1.99 -11.59 -10.95
C ALA A 8 -2.39 -10.41 -11.84
N ALA A 9 -2.79 -9.30 -11.24
CA ALA A 9 -3.14 -8.09 -11.96
C ALA A 9 -1.89 -7.34 -12.46
N GLU A 10 -2.02 -6.72 -13.62
CA GLU A 10 -1.13 -5.66 -14.09
C GLU A 10 -1.67 -4.34 -13.52
N ILE A 11 -0.84 -3.59 -12.78
CA ILE A 11 -1.31 -2.45 -11.97
C ILE A 11 -1.94 -1.36 -12.86
N ASP A 12 -1.29 -1.05 -13.98
CA ASP A 12 -1.73 0.02 -14.90
C ASP A 12 -2.87 -0.42 -15.84
N ARG A 13 -3.22 -1.71 -15.84
CA ARG A 13 -4.29 -2.27 -16.66
C ARG A 13 -5.49 -2.64 -15.81
N LEU A 14 -6.39 -1.67 -15.63
CA LEU A 14 -7.56 -1.80 -14.76
C LEU A 14 -8.45 -2.98 -15.14
N ASP A 15 -8.52 -3.38 -16.41
CA ASP A 15 -9.28 -4.53 -16.91
C ASP A 15 -8.80 -5.86 -16.32
N THR A 16 -7.51 -5.97 -16.00
CA THR A 16 -6.90 -7.17 -15.39
C THR A 16 -7.19 -7.31 -13.89
N TRP A 17 -7.72 -6.28 -13.25
CA TRP A 17 -8.04 -6.31 -11.82
C TRP A 17 -9.20 -7.27 -11.56
N ALA A 18 -9.07 -8.08 -10.51
CA ALA A 18 -10.08 -9.06 -10.13
C ALA A 18 -11.16 -8.42 -9.24
N LYS A 19 -12.41 -8.88 -9.37
CA LYS A 19 -13.48 -8.46 -8.44
C LYS A 19 -13.09 -8.86 -7.02
N TYR A 20 -13.13 -7.92 -6.09
CA TYR A 20 -12.61 -8.15 -4.75
C TYR A 20 -13.40 -9.20 -3.97
N SER A 21 -12.68 -10.02 -3.20
CA SER A 21 -13.22 -10.82 -2.11
C SER A 21 -12.29 -10.78 -0.90
N ALA A 22 -12.85 -10.82 0.31
CA ALA A 22 -12.09 -10.67 1.57
C ALA A 22 -10.86 -11.62 1.69
N PRO A 23 -10.91 -12.90 1.25
CA PRO A 23 -9.76 -13.81 1.34
C PRO A 23 -8.54 -13.40 0.51
N MET A 24 -8.70 -12.49 -0.47
CA MET A 24 -7.60 -12.05 -1.33
C MET A 24 -6.49 -11.37 -0.52
N CYS A 25 -6.82 -10.57 0.49
CA CYS A 25 -5.83 -9.78 1.22
C CYS A 25 -4.77 -10.65 1.92
N GLY A 26 -5.15 -11.81 2.48
CA GLY A 26 -4.22 -12.68 3.22
C GLY A 26 -3.16 -13.35 2.34
N SER A 27 -3.50 -13.63 1.07
CA SER A 27 -2.62 -14.26 0.08
C SER A 27 -1.94 -13.25 -0.85
N CYS A 28 -2.22 -11.94 -0.70
CA CYS A 28 -1.70 -10.89 -1.56
C CYS A 28 -0.35 -10.36 -1.07
N MET A 29 0.51 -9.91 -1.99
CA MET A 29 1.77 -9.21 -1.68
C MET A 29 1.59 -7.72 -1.31
N SER A 30 0.38 -7.33 -0.88
CA SER A 30 -0.03 -5.95 -0.57
C SER A 30 0.13 -4.98 -1.75
N SER A 31 -0.31 -5.38 -2.94
CA SER A 31 -0.27 -4.53 -4.15
C SER A 31 -1.04 -3.22 -4.02
N CYS A 32 -2.05 -3.15 -3.15
CA CYS A 32 -2.73 -1.87 -2.87
C CYS A 32 -1.78 -0.84 -2.25
N CYS A 33 -0.72 -1.27 -1.56
CA CYS A 33 0.31 -0.40 -1.01
C CYS A 33 1.38 0.00 -2.05
N THR A 34 1.25 -0.41 -3.31
CA THR A 34 2.10 0.09 -4.41
C THR A 34 1.36 1.09 -5.30
N LEU A 35 0.08 1.32 -5.03
CA LEU A 35 -0.73 2.34 -5.70
C LEU A 35 -0.44 3.72 -5.11
N PRO A 36 -0.55 4.80 -5.88
CA PRO A 36 -0.54 6.16 -5.34
C PRO A 36 -1.62 6.32 -4.26
N VAL A 37 -1.21 6.72 -3.05
CA VAL A 37 -2.14 6.92 -1.93
C VAL A 37 -2.44 8.39 -1.79
N GLU A 38 -3.61 8.78 -2.30
CA GLU A 38 -4.15 10.13 -2.12
C GLU A 38 -4.79 10.28 -0.74
N VAL A 39 -4.45 11.36 -0.04
CA VAL A 39 -4.88 11.63 1.33
C VAL A 39 -5.27 13.09 1.50
N LYS A 40 -6.15 13.36 2.48
CA LYS A 40 -6.51 14.72 2.88
C LYS A 40 -5.81 15.11 4.19
N LEU A 41 -5.89 16.37 4.57
CA LEU A 41 -5.30 16.88 5.82
C LEU A 41 -5.69 16.05 7.05
N LYS A 42 -6.97 15.67 7.17
CA LYS A 42 -7.47 14.81 8.26
C LYS A 42 -6.75 13.45 8.35
N ASP A 43 -6.33 12.91 7.21
CA ASP A 43 -5.61 11.63 7.15
C ASP A 43 -4.15 11.82 7.57
N LEU A 44 -3.53 12.95 7.18
CA LEU A 44 -2.17 13.32 7.62
C LEU A 44 -2.10 13.49 9.14
N ILE A 45 -3.14 14.09 9.73
CA ILE A 45 -3.28 14.18 11.19
C ILE A 45 -3.45 12.79 11.81
N ARG A 46 -4.33 11.96 11.23
CA ARG A 46 -4.58 10.59 11.72
C ARG A 46 -3.32 9.72 11.72
N ILE A 47 -2.50 9.79 10.68
CA ILE A 47 -1.24 9.03 10.61
C ILE A 47 -0.15 9.65 11.51
N GLY A 48 -0.35 10.87 11.99
CA GLY A 48 0.50 11.54 12.97
C GLY A 48 1.69 12.31 12.37
N VAL A 49 1.59 12.74 11.11
CA VAL A 49 2.64 13.54 10.44
C VAL A 49 2.31 15.04 10.38
N VAL A 50 1.07 15.39 10.74
CA VAL A 50 0.59 16.75 10.89
C VAL A 50 -0.11 16.84 12.24
N ASP A 51 0.12 17.92 12.97
CA ASP A 51 -0.55 18.19 14.23
C ASP A 51 -1.98 18.74 13.98
N GLU A 52 -2.90 18.47 14.91
CA GLU A 52 -4.25 19.04 14.88
C GLU A 52 -4.23 20.58 14.89
N PHE A 53 -3.26 21.21 15.58
CA PHE A 53 -3.11 22.67 15.61
C PHE A 53 -2.73 23.26 14.24
N GLU A 54 -2.08 22.48 13.37
CA GLU A 54 -1.72 22.91 12.01
C GLU A 54 -2.95 22.97 11.07
N ARG A 55 -4.15 22.55 11.51
CA ARG A 55 -5.35 22.55 10.66
C ARG A 55 -5.70 23.92 10.07
N GLY A 56 -5.37 25.00 10.77
CA GLY A 56 -5.58 26.38 10.30
C GLY A 56 -4.51 26.89 9.34
N GLU A 57 -3.41 26.17 9.17
CA GLU A 57 -2.34 26.59 8.27
C GLU A 57 -2.72 26.36 6.80
N PRO A 58 -2.21 27.20 5.88
CA PRO A 58 -2.37 26.95 4.45
C PRO A 58 -1.80 25.58 4.07
N ALA A 59 -2.64 24.70 3.48
CA ALA A 59 -2.26 23.34 3.09
C ALA A 59 -1.01 23.28 2.19
N LYS A 60 -0.73 24.35 1.43
CA LYS A 60 0.49 24.49 0.62
C LYS A 60 1.78 24.54 1.46
N ASN A 61 1.75 25.14 2.65
CA ASN A 61 2.91 25.21 3.54
C ASN A 61 3.19 23.83 4.15
N ILE A 62 2.13 23.17 4.63
CA ILE A 62 2.19 21.79 5.11
C ILE A 62 2.75 20.87 4.01
N ALA A 63 2.24 20.98 2.77
CA ALA A 63 2.72 20.20 1.65
C ALA A 63 4.23 20.37 1.40
N LYS A 64 4.73 21.62 1.39
CA LYS A 64 6.17 21.90 1.21
C LYS A 64 7.02 21.28 2.31
N ARG A 65 6.56 21.36 3.57
CA ARG A 65 7.23 20.75 4.72
C ARG A 65 7.31 19.22 4.56
N LEU A 66 6.16 18.59 4.33
CA LEU A 66 6.07 17.13 4.17
C LEU A 66 6.81 16.60 2.93
N GLN A 67 6.90 17.39 1.85
CA GLN A 67 7.73 17.07 0.68
C GLN A 67 9.22 17.08 1.03
N LYS A 68 9.68 18.07 1.82
CA LYS A 68 11.07 18.12 2.29
C LYS A 68 11.41 16.97 3.23
N GLU A 69 10.44 16.52 4.04
CA GLU A 69 10.57 15.35 4.92
C GLU A 69 10.47 14.01 4.17
N GLY A 70 10.10 14.02 2.88
CA GLY A 70 9.93 12.81 2.08
C GLY A 70 8.69 11.98 2.44
N ILE A 71 7.66 12.61 3.02
CA ILE A 71 6.40 11.96 3.39
C ILE A 71 5.35 12.10 2.28
N VAL A 72 5.37 13.21 1.55
CA VAL A 72 4.47 13.51 0.45
C VAL A 72 5.29 13.69 -0.83
N GLU A 73 4.92 13.02 -1.92
CA GLU A 73 5.58 13.21 -3.22
C GLU A 73 4.92 14.34 -4.03
N ARG A 74 3.59 14.48 -3.92
CA ARG A 74 2.81 15.41 -4.72
C ARG A 74 1.71 16.08 -3.91
N TYR A 75 1.42 17.33 -4.24
CA TYR A 75 0.29 18.08 -3.70
C TYR A 75 -0.51 18.76 -4.83
N ASN A 76 -1.83 18.57 -4.83
CA ASN A 76 -2.74 19.26 -5.73
C ASN A 76 -3.43 20.41 -4.98
N GLN A 77 -3.06 21.65 -5.33
CA GLN A 77 -3.59 22.85 -4.68
C GLN A 77 -5.09 23.07 -4.91
N LYS A 78 -5.65 22.65 -6.05
CA LYS A 78 -7.07 22.89 -6.37
C LYS A 78 -7.99 21.99 -5.54
N SER A 79 -7.58 20.75 -5.32
CA SER A 79 -8.38 19.76 -4.59
C SER A 79 -7.93 19.55 -3.14
N GLU A 80 -6.83 20.19 -2.73
CA GLU A 80 -6.17 20.00 -1.44
C GLU A 80 -5.85 18.52 -1.14
N ILE A 81 -5.42 17.79 -2.17
CA ILE A 81 -5.06 16.37 -2.08
C ILE A 81 -3.55 16.24 -2.03
N PHE A 82 -3.07 15.46 -1.07
CA PHE A 82 -1.67 15.07 -0.92
C PHE A 82 -1.51 13.64 -1.42
N THR A 83 -0.41 13.31 -2.07
CA THR A 83 -0.05 11.95 -2.44
C THR A 83 1.13 11.53 -1.57
N LEU A 84 0.96 10.46 -0.78
CA LEU A 84 2.03 9.94 0.05
C LEU A 84 3.22 9.49 -0.80
N GLN A 85 4.42 9.67 -0.27
CA GLN A 85 5.66 9.27 -0.93
C GLN A 85 5.67 7.77 -1.20
N ARG A 86 6.07 7.43 -2.43
CA ARG A 86 6.45 6.08 -2.80
C ARG A 86 7.97 5.96 -2.90
N MET A 87 8.45 4.78 -2.59
CA MET A 87 9.83 4.37 -2.79
C MET A 87 10.13 4.19 -4.27
N SER A 88 11.41 4.01 -4.62
CA SER A 88 11.83 3.78 -6.02
C SER A 88 11.27 2.50 -6.64
N ASN A 89 10.78 1.57 -5.81
CA ASN A 89 10.10 0.34 -6.24
C ASN A 89 8.57 0.45 -6.14
N ASP A 90 8.02 1.67 -6.15
CA ASP A 90 6.60 2.01 -6.02
C ASP A 90 5.94 1.67 -4.68
N ASP A 91 6.65 1.05 -3.72
CA ASP A 91 6.09 0.78 -2.41
C ASP A 91 5.77 2.08 -1.66
N CYS A 92 4.60 2.14 -1.02
CA CYS A 92 4.26 3.19 -0.08
C CYS A 92 5.32 3.26 1.04
N LEU A 93 5.66 4.47 1.48
CA LEU A 93 6.58 4.74 2.59
C LEU A 93 6.30 3.89 3.85
N TYR A 94 5.03 3.55 4.11
CA TYR A 94 4.60 2.80 5.29
C TYR A 94 4.44 1.29 5.06
N LEU A 95 4.99 0.74 3.97
CA LEU A 95 4.97 -0.70 3.72
C LEU A 95 6.24 -1.34 4.26
N ASP A 96 6.11 -2.28 5.19
CA ASP A 96 7.26 -3.03 5.69
C ASP A 96 7.81 -3.94 4.58
N ARG A 97 9.12 -3.84 4.34
CA ARG A 97 9.77 -4.50 3.19
C ARG A 97 9.82 -6.02 3.33
N LYS A 98 9.79 -6.55 4.56
CA LYS A 98 9.90 -7.99 4.83
C LYS A 98 8.53 -8.66 4.91
N SER A 99 7.70 -8.20 5.85
CA SER A 99 6.37 -8.76 6.09
C SER A 99 5.35 -8.39 5.00
N ARG A 100 5.62 -7.34 4.23
CA ARG A 100 4.67 -6.73 3.28
C ARG A 100 3.37 -6.30 3.96
N LEU A 101 3.44 -5.91 5.24
CA LEU A 101 2.31 -5.35 5.98
C LEU A 101 2.49 -3.85 6.17
N CYS A 102 1.38 -3.13 6.20
CA CYS A 102 1.42 -1.69 6.47
C CYS A 102 1.80 -1.45 7.94
N THR A 103 2.83 -0.64 8.17
CA THR A 103 3.35 -0.33 9.51
C THR A 103 2.42 0.56 10.33
N ILE A 104 1.49 1.25 9.67
CA ILE A 104 0.48 2.12 10.30
C ILE A 104 -0.94 1.56 10.16
N TYR A 105 -1.10 0.23 10.17
CA TYR A 105 -2.35 -0.45 9.81
C TYR A 105 -3.61 0.14 10.46
N ASP A 106 -3.54 0.46 11.76
CA ASP A 106 -4.65 1.02 12.53
C ASP A 106 -4.92 2.49 12.22
N LYS A 107 -3.89 3.23 11.82
CA LYS A 107 -3.97 4.67 11.51
C LYS A 107 -4.14 4.94 10.02
N ARG A 108 -4.26 3.91 9.18
CA ARG A 108 -4.34 4.02 7.72
C ARG A 108 -5.30 5.14 7.26
N PRO A 109 -4.96 5.87 6.18
CA PRO A 109 -5.84 6.88 5.63
C PRO A 109 -7.12 6.27 5.07
N ASP A 110 -8.15 7.09 4.87
CA ASP A 110 -9.45 6.65 4.36
C ASP A 110 -9.32 5.90 3.02
N THR A 111 -8.42 6.34 2.14
CA THR A 111 -8.15 5.68 0.84
C THR A 111 -7.74 4.21 1.02
N CYS A 112 -6.85 3.92 1.98
CA CYS A 112 -6.39 2.56 2.25
C CYS A 112 -7.43 1.72 3.02
N ARG A 113 -8.17 2.34 3.95
CA ARG A 113 -9.21 1.66 4.73
C ARG A 113 -10.40 1.24 3.87
N ASN A 114 -10.76 2.08 2.91
CA ASN A 114 -11.92 1.87 2.06
C ASN A 114 -11.57 1.18 0.73
N HIS A 115 -10.30 0.92 0.44
CA HIS A 115 -9.93 0.14 -0.74
C HIS A 115 -10.47 -1.30 -0.62
N PRO A 116 -11.08 -1.88 -1.68
CA PRO A 116 -11.21 -1.37 -3.04
C PRO A 116 -12.55 -0.68 -3.37
N ARG A 117 -13.38 -0.35 -2.38
CA ARG A 117 -14.60 0.45 -2.61
C ARG A 117 -14.25 1.82 -3.22
N VAL A 118 -13.09 2.36 -2.85
CA VAL A 118 -12.49 3.55 -3.46
C VAL A 118 -11.19 3.18 -4.19
N GLY A 119 -10.90 3.87 -5.28
CA GLY A 119 -9.69 3.69 -6.09
C GLY A 119 -9.95 3.79 -7.58
N PRO A 120 -8.95 3.45 -8.42
CA PRO A 120 -9.03 3.55 -9.89
C PRO A 120 -10.15 2.72 -10.52
N ARG A 121 -10.45 1.54 -9.93
CA ARG A 121 -11.55 0.68 -10.35
C ARG A 121 -12.36 0.21 -9.13
N PRO A 122 -13.41 0.96 -8.73
CA PRO A 122 -14.21 0.63 -7.55
C PRO A 122 -14.76 -0.80 -7.56
N GLY A 123 -14.57 -1.53 -6.46
CA GLY A 123 -14.99 -2.93 -6.29
C GLY A 123 -14.02 -3.97 -6.86
N TYR A 124 -12.93 -3.54 -7.49
CA TYR A 124 -11.90 -4.42 -8.07
C TYR A 124 -10.56 -4.17 -7.40
N CYS A 125 -9.76 -5.22 -7.27
CA CYS A 125 -8.47 -5.20 -6.61
C CYS A 125 -7.36 -5.53 -7.60
N ALA A 126 -6.26 -4.79 -7.52
CA ALA A 126 -5.00 -5.06 -8.23
C ALA A 126 -4.27 -6.28 -7.64
N TYR A 127 -4.97 -7.37 -7.35
CA TYR A 127 -4.45 -8.51 -6.61
C TYR A 127 -3.19 -9.07 -7.27
N LYS A 128 -2.12 -9.22 -6.48
CA LYS A 128 -0.94 -9.99 -6.85
C LYS A 128 -0.66 -11.04 -5.76
N PRO A 129 -0.56 -12.34 -6.10
CA PRO A 129 -0.31 -13.37 -5.11
C PRO A 129 1.10 -13.21 -4.51
N LYS A 130 1.27 -13.60 -3.25
CA LYS A 130 2.60 -13.76 -2.66
C LYS A 130 3.40 -14.79 -3.48
N PRO A 131 4.70 -14.59 -3.70
CA PRO A 131 5.54 -15.62 -4.29
C PRO A 131 5.42 -16.89 -3.44
N LEU A 132 5.20 -18.03 -4.09
CA LEU A 132 5.25 -19.32 -3.40
C LEU A 132 6.71 -19.54 -2.99
N GLU A 133 6.98 -19.58 -1.68
CA GLU A 133 8.27 -20.03 -1.18
C GLU A 133 8.45 -21.48 -1.62
N ARG A 134 9.34 -21.71 -2.59
CA ARG A 134 9.78 -23.06 -2.92
C ARG A 134 10.59 -23.55 -1.73
N PRO A 135 10.26 -24.69 -1.10
CA PRO A 135 11.08 -25.22 -0.02
C PRO A 135 12.51 -25.41 -0.53
N SER A 136 13.46 -24.70 0.06
CA SER A 136 14.88 -24.89 -0.24
C SER A 136 15.27 -26.29 0.25
N ASN A 137 15.73 -27.14 -0.65
CA ASN A 137 16.10 -28.52 -0.37
C ASN A 137 17.46 -28.58 0.36
N THR A 138 17.60 -27.84 1.45
CA THR A 138 18.83 -27.74 2.25
C THR A 138 18.74 -28.63 3.48
N SER A 139 18.40 -29.91 3.27
CA SER A 139 18.82 -30.98 4.18
C SER A 139 20.00 -31.69 3.52
N SER A 140 21.16 -31.04 3.53
CA SER A 140 22.42 -31.69 3.21
C SER A 140 22.64 -32.81 4.23
N ARG A 141 22.45 -34.05 3.76
CA ARG A 141 22.91 -35.30 4.36
C ARG A 141 24.11 -35.11 5.27
N THR A 142 23.93 -35.28 6.58
CA THR A 142 25.01 -35.76 7.44
C THR A 142 25.34 -37.17 6.95
N LEU A 143 26.39 -37.29 6.14
CA LEU A 143 27.03 -38.56 5.84
C LEU A 143 27.68 -39.04 7.14
N GLU A 144 26.93 -39.79 7.94
CA GLU A 144 27.53 -40.74 8.87
C GLU A 144 28.29 -41.76 8.02
N ARG A 145 29.61 -41.61 7.97
CA ARG A 145 30.52 -42.65 7.52
C ARG A 145 31.18 -43.24 8.76
N PHE A 146 30.87 -44.52 8.96
CA PHE A 146 31.64 -45.52 9.70
C PHE A 146 33.12 -45.49 9.34
#